data_AF-A0A2V8EJ53-F1
#
_entry.id   AF-A0A2V8EJ53-F1
#
_cell.length_a   1.000
_cell.length_b   1.000
_cell.length_c   1.000
_cell.angle_alpha   90.00
_cell.angle_beta   90.00
_cell.angle_gamma   90.00
#
_symmetry.space_group_name_H-M   'P 1'
#
loop_
_entity.id
_entity.type
_entity.pdbx_description
1 polymer ?
#
loop_
_entity_poly.entity_id
_entity_poly.type
_entity_poly.pdbx_seq_one_letter_code
_entity_poly.pdbx_strand_id
1 'polypeptide(L)'
;MKSFKRLRHHKALRCVGLGLTLVVALLAAAIVSSVTVDLGPIARQKAEIEGSKYIERPMHIGSLRIRLLTGKFLVENLTIDGLHEGDRPFFTARQLAVSLDWMPAIARRPDITITAVEMTDWHMLVEKWENAHNFPRFNHDDGKPPGPRRVTTTLKYLRASRGQFTFEDHETPWGIVCRNLDINIGNLPNYHGTATFTGGTVTIQDFEPMWANMKARFVIDGSRIHLERVDLDTDGATTVARGEVDVAHWPNQGYQVRSRVKFPRMRELFFKNEPWRISGDGDFTGTFRLFKNGAEGDTNRDLTGTFSSELAGVNEYRFPYLYGSLRWTRHGFEVWNAGSQFYGGAAQFAYSIQPFGKKTRPTHRFDATVTDLDLARFSDFEQFPGLRFAGAASLHN
;
A
#
# COMPACT_ATOMS: atom_id res chain seq x y z
N MET A 1 -68.66 50.50 -13.36
CA MET A 1 -67.54 49.52 -13.30
C MET A 1 -66.53 49.74 -14.45
N LYS A 2 -65.66 50.76 -14.41
CA LYS A 2 -64.64 51.00 -15.46
C LYS A 2 -63.25 51.49 -15.00
N SER A 3 -62.94 51.50 -13.70
CA SER A 3 -61.64 51.99 -13.20
C SER A 3 -60.59 50.92 -12.83
N PHE A 4 -60.89 49.62 -12.95
CA PHE A 4 -59.95 48.55 -12.55
C PHE A 4 -59.03 48.01 -13.66
N LYS A 5 -59.17 48.46 -14.92
CA LYS A 5 -58.38 47.91 -16.06
C LYS A 5 -57.06 48.64 -16.35
N ARG A 6 -56.86 49.89 -15.92
CA ARG A 6 -55.62 50.66 -16.23
C ARG A 6 -54.46 50.47 -15.25
N LEU A 7 -54.70 50.19 -13.96
CA LEU A 7 -53.64 49.94 -12.97
C LEU A 7 -52.97 48.54 -13.11
N ARG A 8 -53.67 47.59 -13.72
CA ARG A 8 -53.18 46.21 -13.91
C ARG A 8 -52.08 46.11 -14.96
N HIS A 9 -52.07 47.02 -15.95
CA HIS A 9 -51.08 47.04 -17.04
C HIS A 9 -49.67 47.40 -16.54
N HIS A 10 -49.53 48.39 -15.65
CA HIS A 10 -48.22 48.76 -15.07
C HIS A 10 -47.67 47.73 -14.07
N LYS A 11 -48.52 47.06 -13.30
CA LYS A 11 -48.09 45.97 -12.40
C LYS A 11 -47.68 44.71 -13.18
N ALA A 12 -48.41 44.37 -14.25
CA ALA A 12 -48.04 43.27 -15.14
C ALA A 12 -46.71 43.54 -15.85
N LEU A 13 -46.50 44.75 -16.39
CA LEU A 13 -45.23 45.17 -16.99
C LEU A 13 -44.06 45.19 -15.99
N ARG A 14 -44.30 45.60 -14.73
CA ARG A 14 -43.29 45.48 -13.66
C ARG A 14 -42.99 44.03 -13.28
N CYS A 15 -43.99 43.15 -13.19
CA CYS A 15 -43.78 41.73 -12.92
C CYS A 15 -43.07 41.02 -14.08
N VAL A 16 -43.37 41.38 -15.33
CA VAL A 16 -42.66 40.87 -16.51
C VAL A 16 -41.22 41.38 -16.54
N GLY A 17 -40.98 42.66 -16.23
CA GLY A 17 -39.64 43.24 -16.12
C GLY A 17 -38.80 42.59 -15.02
N LEU A 18 -39.38 42.35 -13.83
CA LEU A 18 -38.74 41.64 -12.71
C LEU A 18 -38.48 40.16 -13.03
N GLY A 19 -39.42 39.48 -13.70
CA GLY A 19 -39.23 38.10 -14.16
C GLY A 19 -38.09 37.98 -15.17
N LEU A 20 -37.99 38.93 -16.11
CA LEU A 20 -36.93 38.94 -17.12
C LEU A 20 -35.55 39.23 -16.50
N THR A 21 -35.46 40.14 -15.52
CA THR A 21 -34.20 40.39 -14.79
C THR A 21 -33.76 39.18 -13.99
N LEU A 22 -34.71 38.47 -13.36
CA LEU A 22 -34.42 37.26 -12.60
C LEU A 22 -33.94 36.12 -13.51
N VAL A 23 -34.55 35.95 -14.69
CA VAL A 23 -34.09 35.00 -15.70
C VAL A 23 -32.70 35.36 -16.20
N VAL A 24 -32.43 36.62 -16.54
CA VAL A 24 -31.09 37.05 -16.99
C VAL A 24 -30.05 36.87 -15.90
N ALA A 25 -30.37 37.16 -14.64
CA ALA A 25 -29.48 36.95 -13.51
C ALA A 25 -29.18 35.46 -13.27
N LEU A 26 -30.20 34.60 -13.37
CA LEU A 26 -30.02 33.14 -13.28
C LEU A 26 -29.20 32.60 -14.46
N LEU A 27 -29.43 33.12 -15.66
CA LEU A 27 -28.71 32.70 -16.88
C LEU A 27 -27.25 33.17 -16.84
N ALA A 28 -27.00 34.41 -16.39
CA ALA A 28 -25.65 34.92 -16.14
C ALA A 28 -24.96 34.13 -15.03
N ALA A 29 -25.65 33.80 -13.93
CA ALA A 29 -25.12 32.95 -12.87
C ALA A 29 -24.82 31.52 -13.37
N ALA A 30 -25.66 30.96 -14.25
CA ALA A 30 -25.46 29.65 -14.87
C ALA A 30 -24.31 29.64 -15.91
N ILE A 31 -24.12 30.74 -16.63
CA ILE A 31 -22.96 30.92 -17.52
C ILE A 31 -21.70 31.04 -16.67
N VAL A 32 -21.67 31.95 -15.69
CA VAL A 32 -20.51 32.14 -14.80
C VAL A 32 -20.20 30.87 -13.99
N SER A 33 -21.21 30.07 -13.63
CA SER A 33 -21.01 28.77 -12.95
C SER A 33 -20.36 27.70 -13.83
N SER A 34 -20.53 27.78 -15.15
CA SER A 34 -19.98 26.82 -16.12
C SER A 34 -18.68 27.31 -16.78
N VAL A 35 -18.36 28.60 -16.68
CA VAL A 35 -17.15 29.17 -17.28
C VAL A 35 -15.91 28.64 -16.57
N THR A 36 -15.16 27.84 -17.33
CA THR A 36 -13.80 27.41 -17.00
C THR A 36 -12.85 28.22 -17.88
N VAL A 37 -11.91 28.94 -17.24
CA VAL A 37 -10.93 29.78 -17.94
C VAL A 37 -9.58 29.08 -17.93
N ASP A 38 -8.95 29.00 -19.09
CA ASP A 38 -7.54 28.59 -19.20
C ASP A 38 -6.65 29.72 -18.67
N LEU A 39 -5.76 29.40 -17.73
CA LEU A 39 -4.88 30.40 -17.12
C LEU A 39 -3.69 30.78 -18.03
N GLY A 40 -3.57 30.11 -19.18
CA GLY A 40 -2.57 30.41 -20.19
C GLY A 40 -1.18 29.85 -19.86
N PRO A 41 -0.25 29.95 -20.83
CA PRO A 41 1.06 29.30 -20.74
C PRO A 41 1.94 29.87 -19.63
N ILE A 42 1.79 31.15 -19.29
CA ILE A 42 2.63 31.81 -18.28
C ILE A 42 2.32 31.28 -16.88
N ALA A 43 1.04 31.16 -16.52
CA ALA A 43 0.63 30.61 -15.22
C ALA A 43 1.04 29.14 -15.09
N ARG A 44 0.89 28.37 -16.17
CA ARG A 44 1.31 26.98 -16.26
C ARG A 44 2.82 26.82 -16.06
N GLN A 45 3.63 27.55 -16.82
CA GLN A 45 5.09 27.51 -16.72
C GLN A 45 5.56 27.91 -15.32
N LYS A 46 4.93 28.90 -14.70
CA LYS A 46 5.25 29.28 -13.31
C LYS A 46 4.91 28.17 -12.32
N ALA A 47 3.77 27.50 -12.48
CA ALA A 47 3.41 26.36 -11.64
C ALA A 47 4.39 25.20 -11.82
N GLU A 48 4.79 24.88 -13.05
CA GLU A 48 5.82 23.89 -13.39
C GLU A 48 7.15 24.22 -12.72
N ILE A 49 7.64 25.45 -12.83
CA ILE A 49 8.91 25.88 -12.22
C ILE A 49 8.87 25.75 -10.70
N GLU A 50 7.84 26.27 -10.04
CA GLU A 50 7.76 26.26 -8.57
C GLU A 50 7.52 24.84 -8.02
N GLY A 51 6.68 24.04 -8.68
CA GLY A 51 6.49 22.64 -8.29
C GLY A 51 7.75 21.81 -8.54
N SER A 52 8.48 22.08 -9.63
CA SER A 52 9.74 21.39 -9.92
C SER A 52 10.81 21.68 -8.87
N LYS A 53 10.90 22.94 -8.41
CA LYS A 53 11.78 23.30 -7.30
C LYS A 53 11.41 22.59 -6.02
N TYR A 54 10.11 22.50 -5.70
CA TYR A 54 9.65 21.89 -4.46
C TYR A 54 9.86 20.38 -4.39
N ILE A 55 9.65 19.66 -5.50
CA ILE A 55 9.85 18.20 -5.60
C ILE A 55 11.30 17.84 -5.98
N GLU A 56 12.11 18.85 -6.33
CA GLU A 56 13.46 18.71 -6.88
C GLU A 56 13.49 17.84 -8.16
N ARG A 57 12.43 17.92 -8.97
CA ARG A 57 12.27 17.15 -10.22
C ARG A 57 11.51 17.93 -11.27
N PRO A 58 11.81 17.76 -12.56
CA PRO A 58 11.01 18.35 -13.62
C PRO A 58 9.54 17.93 -13.51
N MET A 59 8.66 18.93 -13.54
CA MET A 59 7.22 18.78 -13.52
C MET A 59 6.63 19.40 -14.77
N HIS A 60 5.74 18.66 -15.44
CA HIS A 60 5.06 19.08 -16.66
C HIS A 60 3.56 19.05 -16.45
N ILE A 61 2.88 20.09 -16.94
CA ILE A 61 1.43 20.23 -16.86
C ILE A 61 0.89 20.36 -18.29
N GLY A 62 -0.03 19.49 -18.69
CA GLY A 62 -0.68 19.62 -19.99
C GLY A 62 -1.56 20.88 -20.07
N SER A 63 -2.48 21.04 -19.11
CA SER A 63 -3.46 22.12 -19.07
C SER A 63 -3.73 22.58 -17.64
N LEU A 64 -3.81 23.90 -17.45
CA LEU A 64 -4.07 24.54 -16.16
C LEU A 64 -5.24 25.53 -16.31
N ARG A 65 -6.35 25.20 -15.66
CA ARG A 65 -7.60 25.96 -15.75
C ARG A 65 -8.14 26.33 -14.38
N ILE A 66 -9.03 27.32 -14.33
CA ILE A 66 -9.78 27.69 -13.14
C ILE A 66 -11.28 27.71 -13.44
N ARG A 67 -12.10 27.14 -12.55
CA ARG A 67 -13.56 27.33 -12.56
C ARG A 67 -13.90 28.61 -11.80
N LEU A 68 -14.29 29.66 -12.51
CA LEU A 68 -14.42 31.01 -11.93
C LEU A 68 -15.34 31.08 -10.72
N LEU A 69 -16.51 30.44 -10.77
CA LEU A 69 -17.46 30.49 -9.66
C LEU A 69 -16.91 29.88 -8.36
N THR A 70 -16.21 28.75 -8.48
CA THR A 70 -15.70 28.00 -7.32
C THR A 70 -14.26 28.35 -6.96
N GLY A 71 -13.54 29.03 -7.87
CA GLY A 71 -12.09 29.18 -7.84
C GLY A 71 -11.33 27.85 -7.76
N LYS A 72 -11.92 26.75 -8.24
CA LYS A 72 -11.29 25.42 -8.27
C LYS A 72 -10.30 25.38 -9.42
N PHE A 73 -9.04 25.03 -9.12
CA PHE A 73 -8.03 24.78 -10.13
C PHE A 73 -8.20 23.38 -10.71
N LEU A 74 -8.06 23.26 -12.02
CA LEU A 74 -8.08 22.01 -12.76
C LEU A 74 -6.73 21.87 -13.47
N VAL A 75 -6.02 20.81 -13.14
CA VAL A 75 -4.75 20.42 -13.74
C VAL A 75 -5.00 19.14 -14.53
N GLU A 76 -4.65 19.13 -15.81
CA GLU A 76 -4.80 17.98 -16.68
C GLU A 76 -3.42 17.50 -17.16
N ASN A 77 -3.23 16.18 -17.18
CA ASN A 77 -1.99 15.51 -17.58
C ASN A 77 -0.76 16.03 -16.84
N LEU A 78 -0.79 15.95 -15.51
CA LEU A 78 0.36 16.23 -14.66
C LEU A 78 1.35 15.07 -14.77
N THR A 79 2.63 15.39 -14.99
CA THR A 79 3.74 14.44 -14.97
C THR A 79 4.86 14.99 -14.09
N ILE A 80 5.44 14.14 -13.24
CA ILE A 80 6.67 14.40 -12.51
C ILE A 80 7.66 13.35 -12.97
N ASP A 81 8.79 13.81 -13.49
CA ASP A 81 9.79 12.96 -14.14
C ASP A 81 10.50 12.05 -13.12
N GLY A 82 11.28 11.11 -13.65
CA GLY A 82 12.14 10.21 -12.87
C GLY A 82 13.36 10.94 -12.27
N LEU A 83 14.39 10.17 -11.90
CA LEU A 83 15.63 10.74 -11.34
C LEU A 83 16.50 11.38 -12.43
N HIS A 84 16.58 10.74 -13.60
CA HIS A 84 17.36 11.21 -14.74
C HIS A 84 16.47 11.40 -15.98
N GLU A 85 17.00 12.13 -16.96
CA GLU A 85 16.32 12.34 -18.24
C GLU A 85 16.10 11.00 -18.96
N GLY A 86 14.86 10.75 -19.39
CA GLY A 86 14.46 9.50 -20.05
C GLY A 86 14.03 8.36 -19.10
N ASP A 87 14.21 8.53 -17.78
CA ASP A 87 13.69 7.59 -16.79
C ASP A 87 12.16 7.57 -16.81
N ARG A 88 11.57 6.46 -16.32
CA ARG A 88 10.12 6.36 -16.13
C ARG A 88 9.66 7.47 -15.17
N PRO A 89 8.53 8.14 -15.46
CA PRO A 89 8.00 9.17 -14.56
C PRO A 89 7.73 8.61 -13.16
N PHE A 90 8.12 9.36 -12.13
CA PHE A 90 7.79 9.04 -10.75
C PHE A 90 6.29 9.12 -10.51
N PHE A 91 5.63 10.12 -11.08
CA PHE A 91 4.22 10.36 -10.86
C PHE A 91 3.52 10.88 -12.11
N THR A 92 2.33 10.36 -12.40
CA THR A 92 1.42 10.90 -13.42
C THR A 92 0.01 11.01 -12.88
N ALA A 93 -0.75 11.99 -13.34
CA ALA A 93 -2.19 12.09 -13.10
C ALA A 93 -2.91 12.71 -14.28
N ARG A 94 -3.97 12.06 -14.75
CA ARG A 94 -4.78 12.58 -15.86
C ARG A 94 -5.57 13.82 -15.46
N GLN A 95 -6.18 13.79 -14.29
CA GLN A 95 -6.98 14.90 -13.76
C GLN A 95 -6.68 15.11 -12.29
N LEU A 96 -6.37 16.36 -11.94
CA LEU A 96 -6.18 16.82 -10.59
C LEU A 96 -6.98 18.12 -10.40
N ALA A 97 -7.80 18.15 -9.37
CA ALA A 97 -8.74 19.23 -9.12
C ALA A 97 -8.52 19.74 -7.69
N VAL A 98 -8.05 20.98 -7.56
CA VAL A 98 -7.66 21.58 -6.28
C VAL A 98 -8.65 22.69 -5.92
N SER A 99 -9.39 22.47 -4.85
CA SER A 99 -10.34 23.43 -4.29
C SER A 99 -9.66 24.20 -3.16
N LEU A 100 -9.75 25.54 -3.19
CA LEU A 100 -9.20 26.42 -2.17
C LEU A 100 -10.33 27.13 -1.42
N ASP A 101 -10.09 27.42 -0.13
CA ASP A 101 -10.84 28.43 0.58
C ASP A 101 -10.26 29.79 0.27
N TRP A 102 -11.03 30.61 -0.46
CA TRP A 102 -10.60 31.94 -0.87
C TRP A 102 -10.83 33.01 0.20
N MET A 103 -11.60 32.73 1.26
CA MET A 103 -11.92 33.72 2.29
C MET A 103 -10.68 34.25 3.02
N PRO A 104 -9.71 33.41 3.45
CA PRO A 104 -8.47 33.90 4.05
C PRO A 104 -7.65 34.78 3.10
N ALA A 105 -7.56 34.41 1.82
CA ALA A 105 -6.84 35.17 0.80
C ALA A 105 -7.50 36.54 0.54
N ILE A 106 -8.84 36.58 0.47
CA ILE A 106 -9.63 37.82 0.35
C ILE A 106 -9.41 38.71 1.59
N ALA A 107 -9.38 38.10 2.78
CA ALA A 107 -9.11 38.79 4.05
C ALA A 107 -7.62 39.12 4.28
N ARG A 108 -6.75 38.88 3.28
CA ARG A 108 -5.28 39.08 3.34
C ARG A 108 -4.61 38.39 4.53
N ARG A 109 -5.15 37.24 4.94
CA ARG A 109 -4.49 36.36 5.92
C ARG A 109 -3.48 35.46 5.21
N PRO A 110 -2.35 35.15 5.86
CA PRO A 110 -1.30 34.35 5.26
C PRO A 110 -1.66 32.87 5.08
N ASP A 111 -2.75 32.38 5.68
CA ASP A 111 -3.07 30.96 5.70
C ASP A 111 -3.76 30.51 4.41
N ILE A 112 -3.25 29.45 3.79
CA ILE A 112 -3.82 28.82 2.60
C ILE A 112 -4.53 27.54 3.05
N THR A 113 -5.84 27.47 2.84
CA THR A 113 -6.62 26.26 3.11
C THR A 113 -7.04 25.61 1.81
N ILE A 114 -6.53 24.40 1.57
CA ILE A 114 -6.97 23.52 0.49
C ILE A 114 -8.16 22.72 1.02
N THR A 115 -9.36 23.04 0.52
CA THR A 115 -10.60 22.41 0.99
C THR A 115 -10.75 20.99 0.47
N ALA A 116 -10.30 20.72 -0.76
CA ALA A 116 -10.31 19.39 -1.34
C ALA A 116 -9.25 19.25 -2.44
N VAL A 117 -8.59 18.10 -2.48
CA VAL A 117 -7.82 17.63 -3.63
C VAL A 117 -8.50 16.39 -4.17
N GLU A 118 -8.94 16.44 -5.42
CA GLU A 118 -9.52 15.29 -6.11
C GLU A 118 -8.62 14.91 -7.28
N MET A 119 -8.25 13.64 -7.37
CA MET A 119 -7.34 13.15 -8.39
C MET A 119 -7.83 11.83 -8.97
N THR A 120 -7.69 11.66 -10.28
CA THR A 120 -8.10 10.43 -10.96
C THR A 120 -7.08 9.96 -11.98
N ASP A 121 -7.06 8.64 -12.22
CA ASP A 121 -6.23 8.00 -13.25
C ASP A 121 -4.76 8.41 -13.06
N TRP A 122 -4.27 8.15 -11.86
CA TRP A 122 -2.95 8.52 -11.40
C TRP A 122 -2.07 7.29 -11.26
N HIS A 123 -0.78 7.42 -11.51
CA HIS A 123 0.20 6.36 -11.32
C HIS A 123 1.40 6.91 -10.58
N MET A 124 1.80 6.22 -9.51
CA MET A 124 3.04 6.46 -8.78
C MET A 124 3.96 5.26 -8.94
N LEU A 125 5.20 5.50 -9.33
CA LEU A 125 6.24 4.49 -9.50
C LEU A 125 7.36 4.73 -8.48
N VAL A 126 7.58 3.75 -7.61
CA VAL A 126 8.69 3.72 -6.67
C VAL A 126 9.65 2.62 -7.05
N GLU A 127 10.90 2.98 -7.28
CA GLU A 127 11.99 2.08 -7.62
C GLU A 127 13.09 2.19 -6.58
N LYS A 128 13.67 1.04 -6.24
CA LYS A 128 14.79 0.92 -5.31
C LYS A 128 15.93 0.13 -5.96
N TRP A 129 17.14 0.61 -5.77
CA TRP A 129 18.42 -0.04 -6.08
C TRP A 129 19.25 -0.12 -4.79
N GLU A 130 20.43 -0.75 -4.84
CA GLU A 130 21.30 -1.00 -3.69
C GLU A 130 21.54 0.27 -2.82
N ASN A 131 21.87 1.40 -3.45
CA ASN A 131 22.19 2.65 -2.75
C ASN A 131 21.33 3.85 -3.19
N ALA A 132 20.23 3.59 -3.90
CA ALA A 132 19.40 4.65 -4.47
C ALA A 132 17.92 4.28 -4.48
N HIS A 133 17.05 5.29 -4.49
CA HIS A 133 15.64 5.12 -4.76
C HIS A 133 15.09 6.37 -5.43
N ASN A 134 14.04 6.21 -6.23
CA ASN A 134 13.37 7.34 -6.86
C ASN A 134 12.30 7.98 -5.96
N PHE A 135 12.18 7.64 -4.67
CA PHE A 135 11.23 8.32 -3.79
C PHE A 135 11.72 9.74 -3.42
N PRO A 136 10.91 10.80 -3.64
CA PRO A 136 11.30 12.17 -3.32
C PRO A 136 11.52 12.40 -1.82
N ARG A 137 12.40 13.35 -1.49
CA ARG A 137 12.55 13.83 -0.11
C ARG A 137 11.49 14.89 0.17
N PHE A 138 10.50 14.54 0.99
CA PHE A 138 9.44 15.49 1.36
C PHE A 138 9.86 16.46 2.48
N ASN A 139 10.96 16.19 3.17
CA ASN A 139 11.53 17.06 4.19
C ASN A 139 12.80 17.74 3.65
N HIS A 140 12.79 19.07 3.60
CA HIS A 140 14.00 19.87 3.41
C HIS A 140 14.71 19.94 4.77
N ASP A 141 15.57 18.96 5.05
CA ASP A 141 16.37 18.96 6.27
C ASP A 141 17.73 19.62 5.99
N ASP A 142 17.72 20.94 5.87
CA ASP A 142 18.92 21.75 5.63
C ASP A 142 19.78 21.89 6.91
N GLY A 143 19.46 21.15 7.99
CA GLY A 143 20.09 21.25 9.30
C GLY A 143 19.88 22.60 10.01
N LYS A 144 18.99 23.45 9.48
CA LYS A 144 18.66 24.77 10.05
C LYS A 144 17.35 24.68 10.83
N PRO A 145 17.25 25.29 12.03
CA PRO A 145 15.98 25.37 12.73
C PRO A 145 14.94 26.04 11.82
N PRO A 146 13.72 25.48 11.72
CA PRO A 146 12.71 26.02 10.84
C PRO A 146 12.43 27.47 11.22
N GLY A 147 12.72 28.39 10.30
CA GLY A 147 12.39 29.80 10.48
C GLY A 147 10.88 29.98 10.67
N PRO A 148 10.45 31.15 11.17
CA PRO A 148 9.03 31.43 11.36
C PRO A 148 8.26 31.20 10.05
N ARG A 149 7.34 30.21 10.05
CA ARG A 149 6.50 29.87 8.89
C ARG A 149 5.59 31.06 8.61
N ARG A 150 5.87 31.78 7.53
CA ARG A 150 5.07 32.95 7.10
C ARG A 150 3.73 32.56 6.49
N VAL A 151 3.55 31.31 6.09
CA VAL A 151 2.35 30.75 5.45
C VAL A 151 2.14 29.33 5.98
N THR A 152 0.94 29.04 6.47
CA THR A 152 0.52 27.67 6.82
C THR A 152 -0.40 27.15 5.72
N THR A 153 -0.10 25.96 5.19
CA THR A 153 -0.97 25.28 4.24
C THR A 153 -1.68 24.12 4.93
N THR A 154 -3.01 24.15 4.92
CA THR A 154 -3.84 23.09 5.52
C THR A 154 -4.62 22.37 4.44
N LEU A 155 -4.51 21.04 4.38
CA LEU A 155 -5.35 20.20 3.54
C LEU A 155 -6.53 19.69 4.37
N LYS A 156 -7.77 19.85 3.89
CA LYS A 156 -8.96 19.33 4.59
C LYS A 156 -9.38 17.94 4.10
N TYR A 157 -9.25 17.69 2.81
CA TYR A 157 -9.75 16.48 2.18
C TYR A 157 -8.92 16.11 0.95
N LEU A 158 -8.61 14.83 0.78
CA LEU A 158 -8.02 14.28 -0.43
C LEU A 158 -8.80 13.04 -0.85
N ARG A 159 -9.11 12.97 -2.13
CA ARG A 159 -9.65 11.78 -2.79
C ARG A 159 -8.87 11.50 -4.06
N ALA A 160 -8.12 10.41 -4.05
CA ALA A 160 -7.44 9.90 -5.24
C ALA A 160 -8.13 8.60 -5.65
N SER A 161 -8.49 8.43 -6.92
CA SER A 161 -9.21 7.23 -7.38
C SER A 161 -8.75 6.72 -8.72
N ARG A 162 -9.04 5.44 -9.01
CA ARG A 162 -8.52 4.74 -10.20
C ARG A 162 -7.00 4.86 -10.30
N GLY A 163 -6.34 4.79 -9.16
CA GLY A 163 -4.90 4.92 -9.05
C GLY A 163 -4.17 3.64 -9.40
N GLN A 164 -2.87 3.78 -9.64
CA GLN A 164 -1.92 2.68 -9.58
C GLN A 164 -0.72 3.10 -8.74
N PHE A 165 -0.30 2.23 -7.83
CA PHE A 165 0.99 2.33 -7.18
C PHE A 165 1.85 1.15 -7.60
N THR A 166 3.07 1.41 -8.04
CA THR A 166 4.03 0.38 -8.43
C THR A 166 5.26 0.53 -7.54
N PHE A 167 5.68 -0.55 -6.91
CA PHE A 167 6.96 -0.64 -6.23
C PHE A 167 7.81 -1.75 -6.84
N GLU A 168 9.05 -1.43 -7.19
CA GLU A 168 10.03 -2.36 -7.78
C GLU A 168 11.35 -2.26 -7.00
N ASP A 169 11.79 -3.35 -6.40
CA ASP A 169 13.12 -3.50 -5.79
C ASP A 169 14.03 -4.27 -6.73
N HIS A 170 15.01 -3.57 -7.30
CA HIS A 170 15.99 -4.13 -8.23
C HIS A 170 17.17 -4.81 -7.52
N GLU A 171 17.37 -4.54 -6.22
CA GLU A 171 18.46 -5.12 -5.42
C GLU A 171 18.14 -6.56 -5.01
N THR A 172 16.94 -6.77 -4.46
CA THR A 172 16.35 -8.09 -4.28
C THR A 172 15.16 -8.14 -5.21
N PRO A 173 15.23 -8.77 -6.40
CA PRO A 173 14.14 -8.70 -7.39
C PRO A 173 12.79 -9.09 -6.80
N TRP A 174 11.98 -8.10 -6.43
CA TRP A 174 10.60 -8.26 -5.99
C TRP A 174 9.84 -6.95 -6.25
N GLY A 175 8.53 -7.04 -6.37
CA GLY A 175 7.72 -5.86 -6.63
C GLY A 175 6.24 -6.08 -6.42
N ILE A 176 5.50 -4.99 -6.34
CA ILE A 176 4.05 -4.97 -6.24
C ILE A 176 3.46 -3.91 -7.16
N VAL A 177 2.40 -4.28 -7.87
CA VAL A 177 1.55 -3.35 -8.62
C VAL A 177 0.18 -3.34 -7.94
N CYS A 178 -0.16 -2.23 -7.30
CA CYS A 178 -1.46 -1.98 -6.67
C CYS A 178 -2.37 -1.25 -7.67
N ARG A 179 -3.15 -1.99 -8.45
CA ARG A 179 -4.10 -1.44 -9.43
C ARG A 179 -5.40 -1.00 -8.78
N ASN A 180 -6.15 -0.13 -9.45
CA ASN A 180 -7.46 0.34 -8.98
C ASN A 180 -7.40 0.89 -7.55
N LEU A 181 -6.32 1.62 -7.23
CA LEU A 181 -6.06 2.15 -5.91
C LEU A 181 -6.88 3.42 -5.66
N ASP A 182 -7.73 3.35 -4.66
CA ASP A 182 -8.51 4.46 -4.13
C ASP A 182 -7.98 4.87 -2.75
N ILE A 183 -7.69 6.16 -2.59
CA ILE A 183 -7.22 6.77 -1.34
C ILE A 183 -8.19 7.89 -0.97
N ASN A 184 -8.61 7.91 0.29
CA ASN A 184 -9.42 8.97 0.86
C ASN A 184 -8.79 9.42 2.18
N ILE A 185 -8.53 10.72 2.33
CA ILE A 185 -7.96 11.30 3.55
C ILE A 185 -8.81 12.50 3.95
N GLY A 186 -9.20 12.56 5.21
CA GLY A 186 -9.88 13.70 5.82
C GLY A 186 -9.11 14.24 7.01
N ASN A 187 -9.21 15.54 7.23
CA ASN A 187 -8.62 16.24 8.37
C ASN A 187 -9.67 16.39 9.49
N LEU A 188 -9.58 15.53 10.50
CA LEU A 188 -10.40 15.53 11.72
C LEU A 188 -9.48 15.26 12.91
N PRO A 189 -9.33 16.22 13.84
CA PRO A 189 -8.06 16.72 14.43
C PRO A 189 -6.70 16.26 13.84
N ASN A 190 -6.55 15.00 13.45
CA ASN A 190 -5.44 14.42 12.71
C ASN A 190 -5.90 14.06 11.28
N TYR A 191 -4.96 13.64 10.43
CA TYR A 191 -5.29 13.13 9.10
C TYR A 191 -5.64 11.65 9.17
N HIS A 192 -6.92 11.32 8.99
CA HIS A 192 -7.40 9.95 8.92
C HIS A 192 -7.65 9.57 7.47
N GLY A 193 -7.34 8.34 7.09
CA GLY A 193 -7.57 7.89 5.73
C GLY A 193 -7.84 6.41 5.56
N THR A 194 -8.29 6.10 4.35
CA THR A 194 -8.46 4.74 3.83
C THR A 194 -7.69 4.59 2.54
N ALA A 195 -7.12 3.41 2.33
CA ALA A 195 -6.52 3.01 1.05
C ALA A 195 -7.10 1.64 0.67
N THR A 196 -7.58 1.49 -0.57
CA THR A 196 -8.12 0.22 -1.07
C THR A 196 -7.62 -0.02 -2.48
N PHE A 197 -7.13 -1.21 -2.79
CA PHE A 197 -6.78 -1.59 -4.17
C PHE A 197 -7.27 -3.00 -4.49
N THR A 198 -7.52 -3.24 -5.77
CA THR A 198 -7.98 -4.54 -6.29
C THR A 198 -7.31 -4.89 -7.61
N GLY A 199 -7.12 -6.19 -7.86
CA GLY A 199 -6.42 -6.66 -9.06
C GLY A 199 -4.93 -6.31 -9.04
N GLY A 200 -4.35 -6.24 -7.84
CA GLY A 200 -2.93 -6.07 -7.66
C GLY A 200 -2.15 -7.34 -7.98
N THR A 201 -0.85 -7.18 -8.20
CA THR A 201 0.06 -8.30 -8.47
C THR A 201 1.32 -8.14 -7.65
N VAL A 202 1.76 -9.21 -7.00
CA VAL A 202 3.04 -9.31 -6.30
C VAL A 202 3.93 -10.27 -7.07
N THR A 203 5.18 -9.88 -7.26
CA THR A 203 6.22 -10.69 -7.91
C THR A 203 7.41 -10.80 -6.98
N ILE A 204 7.97 -11.99 -6.85
CA ILE A 204 9.12 -12.26 -5.97
C ILE A 204 10.06 -13.17 -6.76
N GLN A 205 11.21 -12.64 -7.15
CA GLN A 205 12.24 -13.34 -7.91
C GLN A 205 11.62 -14.10 -9.09
N ASP A 206 11.94 -15.38 -9.24
CA ASP A 206 11.46 -16.24 -10.31
C ASP A 206 10.25 -17.10 -9.91
N PHE A 207 9.61 -16.79 -8.77
CA PHE A 207 8.39 -17.47 -8.33
C PHE A 207 7.16 -17.03 -9.14
N GLU A 208 6.09 -17.80 -9.04
CA GLU A 208 4.84 -17.46 -9.72
C GLU A 208 4.27 -16.12 -9.22
N PRO A 209 3.83 -15.21 -10.11
CA PRO A 209 3.15 -13.99 -9.71
C PRO A 209 1.88 -14.30 -8.91
N MET A 210 1.65 -13.52 -7.86
CA MET A 210 0.50 -13.66 -6.97
C MET A 210 -0.44 -12.48 -7.15
N TRP A 211 -1.75 -12.71 -7.18
CA TRP A 211 -2.71 -11.61 -7.07
C TRP A 211 -2.78 -11.10 -5.63
N ALA A 212 -3.12 -9.82 -5.47
CA ALA A 212 -3.32 -9.19 -4.17
C ALA A 212 -4.45 -8.15 -4.22
N ASN A 213 -5.22 -8.08 -3.14
CA ASN A 213 -6.23 -7.05 -2.87
C ASN A 213 -6.03 -6.57 -1.43
N MET A 214 -6.21 -5.27 -1.18
CA MET A 214 -5.98 -4.70 0.15
C MET A 214 -7.03 -3.66 0.49
N LYS A 215 -7.39 -3.60 1.77
CA LYS A 215 -8.08 -2.47 2.39
C LYS A 215 -7.35 -2.06 3.67
N ALA A 216 -7.02 -0.79 3.80
CA ALA A 216 -6.31 -0.25 4.94
C ALA A 216 -7.03 0.98 5.53
N ARG A 217 -6.93 1.14 6.85
CA ARG A 217 -7.26 2.36 7.60
C ARG A 217 -6.00 2.88 8.27
N PHE A 218 -5.80 4.18 8.20
CA PHE A 218 -4.58 4.79 8.72
C PHE A 218 -4.80 6.19 9.29
N VAL A 219 -3.85 6.61 10.13
CA VAL A 219 -3.73 7.96 10.66
C VAL A 219 -2.33 8.47 10.34
N ILE A 220 -2.24 9.67 9.79
CA ILE A 220 -0.97 10.35 9.56
C ILE A 220 -0.73 11.30 10.73
N ASP A 221 0.38 11.09 11.42
CA ASP A 221 0.89 11.92 12.50
C ASP A 221 2.31 12.38 12.16
N GLY A 222 2.44 13.61 11.66
CA GLY A 222 3.71 14.14 11.17
C GLY A 222 4.32 13.27 10.07
N SER A 223 5.50 12.70 10.32
CA SER A 223 6.19 11.79 9.39
C SER A 223 5.81 10.31 9.54
N ARG A 224 4.95 9.98 10.52
CA ARG A 224 4.55 8.61 10.83
C ARG A 224 3.16 8.34 10.29
N ILE A 225 2.99 7.18 9.67
CA ILE A 225 1.71 6.67 9.21
C ILE A 225 1.37 5.45 10.06
N HIS A 226 0.40 5.61 10.96
CA HIS A 226 -0.12 4.54 11.79
C HIS A 226 -1.20 3.77 11.02
N LEU A 227 -0.93 2.51 10.70
CA LEU A 227 -1.85 1.61 10.04
C LEU A 227 -2.67 0.89 11.11
N GLU A 228 -3.87 1.40 11.39
CA GLU A 228 -4.78 0.86 12.42
C GLU A 228 -5.24 -0.56 12.08
N ARG A 229 -5.50 -0.80 10.80
CA ARG A 229 -5.89 -2.12 10.26
C ARG A 229 -5.58 -2.18 8.77
N VAL A 230 -5.00 -3.29 8.35
CA VAL A 230 -4.79 -3.67 6.96
C VAL A 230 -5.39 -5.06 6.79
N ASP A 231 -6.41 -5.18 5.95
CA ASP A 231 -6.96 -6.44 5.48
C ASP A 231 -6.34 -6.71 4.10
N LEU A 232 -5.58 -7.80 3.99
CA LEU A 232 -4.88 -8.21 2.78
C LEU A 232 -5.39 -9.60 2.36
N ASP A 233 -5.89 -9.69 1.14
CA ASP A 233 -6.30 -10.93 0.51
C ASP A 233 -5.37 -11.20 -0.66
N THR A 234 -4.71 -12.35 -0.64
CA THR A 234 -3.62 -12.69 -1.57
C THR A 234 -3.80 -14.12 -2.06
N ASP A 235 -3.08 -14.43 -3.13
CA ASP A 235 -3.08 -15.76 -3.70
C ASP A 235 -2.63 -16.84 -2.69
N GLY A 236 -3.62 -17.51 -2.09
CA GLY A 236 -3.41 -18.55 -1.08
C GLY A 236 -3.36 -18.09 0.37
N ALA A 237 -3.60 -16.81 0.69
CA ALA A 237 -3.63 -16.35 2.09
C ALA A 237 -4.54 -15.15 2.35
N THR A 238 -5.15 -15.14 3.54
CA THR A 238 -5.86 -13.99 4.10
C THR A 238 -5.12 -13.47 5.32
N THR A 239 -4.81 -12.18 5.35
CA THR A 239 -3.97 -11.57 6.38
C THR A 239 -4.62 -10.32 6.94
N VAL A 240 -4.58 -10.18 8.27
CA VAL A 240 -4.92 -8.95 8.99
C VAL A 240 -3.65 -8.43 9.66
N ALA A 241 -3.32 -7.17 9.42
CA ALA A 241 -2.17 -6.52 10.00
C ALA A 241 -2.50 -5.18 10.62
N ARG A 242 -1.63 -4.72 11.52
CA ARG A 242 -1.56 -3.34 12.03
C ARG A 242 -0.10 -2.95 12.13
N GLY A 243 0.23 -1.68 11.98
CA GLY A 243 1.63 -1.31 11.89
C GLY A 243 1.88 0.18 11.81
N GLU A 244 3.10 0.52 11.45
CA GLU A 244 3.57 1.90 11.31
C GLU A 244 4.60 1.97 10.18
N VAL A 245 4.57 3.09 9.45
CA VAL A 245 5.58 3.47 8.45
C VAL A 245 6.17 4.82 8.86
N ASP A 246 7.49 4.91 8.93
CA ASP A 246 8.21 6.16 9.18
C ASP A 246 8.76 6.71 7.86
N VAL A 247 8.09 7.73 7.34
CA VAL A 247 8.41 8.36 6.06
C VAL A 247 9.68 9.23 6.17
N ALA A 248 10.00 9.74 7.35
CA ALA A 248 11.24 10.52 7.57
C ALA A 248 12.48 9.62 7.52
N HIS A 249 12.34 8.36 7.97
CA HIS A 249 13.41 7.37 7.96
C HIS A 249 13.13 6.24 6.96
N TRP A 250 12.72 6.57 5.74
CA TRP A 250 12.39 5.58 4.72
C TRP A 250 13.55 4.58 4.46
N PRO A 251 13.29 3.26 4.37
CA PRO A 251 12.00 2.58 4.33
C PRO A 251 11.59 1.94 5.68
N ASN A 252 11.85 2.60 6.81
CA ASN A 252 11.55 2.03 8.13
C ASN A 252 10.04 1.80 8.32
N GLN A 253 9.66 0.54 8.59
CA GLN A 253 8.27 0.14 8.82
C GLN A 253 8.19 -1.13 9.67
N GLY A 254 7.07 -1.30 10.38
CA GLY A 254 6.83 -2.44 11.25
C GLY A 254 5.36 -2.83 11.28
N TYR A 255 5.09 -4.14 11.28
CA TYR A 255 3.74 -4.71 11.21
C TYR A 255 3.61 -5.85 12.20
N GLN A 256 2.46 -5.93 12.85
CA GLN A 256 1.98 -7.12 13.54
C GLN A 256 0.96 -7.79 12.64
N VAL A 257 1.18 -9.07 12.35
CA VAL A 257 0.44 -9.80 11.32
C VAL A 257 -0.22 -11.05 11.90
N ARG A 258 -1.42 -11.35 11.41
CA ARG A 258 -2.13 -12.61 11.58
C ARG A 258 -2.58 -13.09 10.22
N SER A 259 -2.19 -14.29 9.82
CA SER A 259 -2.43 -14.81 8.49
C SER A 259 -2.96 -16.24 8.55
N ARG A 260 -3.95 -16.54 7.70
CA ARG A 260 -4.41 -17.90 7.39
C ARG A 260 -3.93 -18.24 5.99
N VAL A 261 -3.17 -19.32 5.87
CA VAL A 261 -2.39 -19.69 4.68
C VAL A 261 -2.83 -21.06 4.18
N LYS A 262 -3.10 -21.17 2.88
CA LYS A 262 -3.41 -22.43 2.20
C LYS A 262 -2.12 -23.07 1.71
N PHE A 263 -1.65 -24.10 2.39
CA PHE A 263 -0.37 -24.72 2.05
C PHE A 263 -0.28 -25.29 0.62
N PRO A 264 -1.32 -25.94 0.06
CA PRO A 264 -1.29 -26.39 -1.34
C PRO A 264 -0.97 -25.25 -2.31
N ARG A 265 -1.60 -24.09 -2.10
CA ARG A 265 -1.40 -22.93 -2.98
C ARG A 265 0.00 -22.34 -2.82
N MET A 266 0.52 -22.25 -1.60
CA MET A 266 1.90 -21.80 -1.38
C MET A 266 2.93 -22.73 -2.03
N ARG A 267 2.69 -24.05 -2.00
CA ARG A 267 3.50 -25.02 -2.75
C ARG A 267 3.48 -24.75 -4.24
N GLU A 268 2.32 -24.48 -4.83
CA GLU A 268 2.20 -24.14 -6.25
C GLU A 268 2.96 -22.87 -6.63
N LEU A 269 2.93 -21.86 -5.77
CA LEU A 269 3.54 -20.55 -6.02
C LEU A 269 5.07 -20.57 -5.88
N PHE A 270 5.57 -21.16 -4.80
CA PHE A 270 7.00 -21.13 -4.46
C PHE A 270 7.78 -22.36 -4.93
N PHE A 271 7.10 -23.46 -5.26
CA PHE A 271 7.73 -24.75 -5.58
C PHE A 271 7.11 -25.39 -6.81
N LYS A 272 6.76 -24.57 -7.83
CA LYS A 272 5.97 -25.00 -8.99
C LYS A 272 6.44 -26.31 -9.66
N ASN A 273 7.76 -26.51 -9.74
CA ASN A 273 8.38 -27.65 -10.42
C ASN A 273 8.61 -28.87 -9.52
N GLU A 274 8.33 -28.76 -8.22
CA GLU A 274 8.54 -29.85 -7.29
C GLU A 274 7.43 -30.91 -7.39
N PRO A 275 7.73 -32.21 -7.29
CA PRO A 275 6.74 -33.28 -7.47
C PRO A 275 5.92 -33.57 -6.20
N TRP A 276 6.38 -33.13 -5.04
CA TRP A 276 5.72 -33.39 -3.76
C TRP A 276 4.47 -32.51 -3.57
N ARG A 277 3.51 -33.06 -2.84
CA ARG A 277 2.24 -32.41 -2.51
C ARG A 277 2.25 -31.95 -1.07
N ILE A 278 1.70 -30.77 -0.79
CA ILE A 278 1.40 -30.32 0.57
C ILE A 278 -0.12 -30.18 0.71
N SER A 279 -0.65 -30.59 1.86
CA SER A 279 -2.05 -30.43 2.25
C SER A 279 -2.19 -29.69 3.57
N GLY A 280 -3.35 -29.06 3.77
CA GLY A 280 -3.71 -28.38 5.01
C GLY A 280 -3.68 -26.86 4.91
N ASP A 281 -4.08 -26.25 6.01
CA ASP A 281 -4.09 -24.81 6.21
C ASP A 281 -3.25 -24.48 7.45
N GLY A 282 -2.53 -23.38 7.39
CA GLY A 282 -1.73 -22.87 8.49
C GLY A 282 -2.24 -21.53 8.99
N ASP A 283 -2.07 -21.30 10.28
CA ASP A 283 -2.19 -19.99 10.90
C ASP A 283 -0.79 -19.48 11.25
N PHE A 284 -0.53 -18.22 10.99
CA PHE A 284 0.70 -17.52 11.37
C PHE A 284 0.37 -16.27 12.16
N THR A 285 1.08 -16.05 13.27
CA THR A 285 1.02 -14.81 14.03
C THR A 285 2.44 -14.33 14.32
N GLY A 286 2.74 -13.09 13.95
CA GLY A 286 4.10 -12.58 14.09
C GLY A 286 4.24 -11.09 13.87
N THR A 287 5.49 -10.68 13.72
CA THR A 287 5.88 -9.31 13.41
C THR A 287 6.79 -9.29 12.20
N PHE A 288 6.59 -8.30 11.33
CA PHE A 288 7.48 -8.00 10.21
C PHE A 288 8.06 -6.61 10.42
N ARG A 289 9.37 -6.45 10.20
CA ARG A 289 10.06 -5.16 10.26
C ARG A 289 10.96 -5.01 9.05
N LEU A 290 10.95 -3.82 8.47
CA LEU A 290 11.91 -3.36 7.48
C LEU A 290 12.58 -2.11 8.05
N PHE A 291 13.90 -2.06 8.09
CA PHE A 291 14.62 -0.98 8.77
C PHE A 291 16.03 -0.79 8.25
N LYS A 292 16.56 0.42 8.30
CA LYS A 292 17.98 0.71 8.06
C LYS A 292 18.78 0.68 9.35
N ASN A 293 19.96 0.09 9.32
CA ASN A 293 20.91 0.09 10.43
C ASN A 293 22.16 0.93 10.07
N GLY A 294 22.51 1.89 10.95
CA GLY A 294 23.82 2.54 10.94
C GLY A 294 24.16 3.40 9.69
N ALA A 295 25.42 3.84 9.63
CA ALA A 295 25.95 4.75 8.61
C ALA A 295 26.09 4.11 7.20
N GLU A 296 25.97 2.79 7.09
CA GLU A 296 26.17 2.03 5.84
C GLU A 296 24.91 1.95 4.95
N GLY A 297 23.74 2.41 5.42
CA GLY A 297 22.54 2.52 4.55
C GLY A 297 21.82 1.22 4.22
N ASP A 298 22.37 0.06 4.63
CA ASP A 298 21.83 -1.28 4.39
C ASP A 298 20.39 -1.44 4.90
N THR A 299 19.49 -1.82 3.99
CA THR A 299 18.10 -2.14 4.33
C THR A 299 18.00 -3.57 4.87
N ASN A 300 17.59 -3.71 6.12
CA ASN A 300 17.41 -4.97 6.83
C ASN A 300 15.92 -5.35 6.93
N ARG A 301 15.65 -6.65 6.97
CA ARG A 301 14.31 -7.21 7.17
C ARG A 301 14.33 -8.29 8.24
N ASP A 302 13.25 -8.35 9.02
CA ASP A 302 13.02 -9.38 10.06
C ASP A 302 11.54 -9.73 10.10
N LEU A 303 11.22 -11.00 9.80
CA LEU A 303 9.92 -11.60 10.05
C LEU A 303 10.08 -12.63 11.16
N THR A 304 9.40 -12.48 12.28
CA THR A 304 9.45 -13.43 13.40
C THR A 304 8.05 -13.74 13.88
N GLY A 305 7.75 -15.00 14.20
CA GLY A 305 6.43 -15.37 14.71
C GLY A 305 6.27 -16.85 14.98
N THR A 306 5.04 -17.24 15.28
CA THR A 306 4.63 -18.63 15.45
C THR A 306 3.68 -19.06 14.36
N PHE A 307 3.71 -20.35 14.04
CA PHE A 307 2.78 -20.97 13.11
C PHE A 307 2.13 -22.20 13.74
N SER A 308 0.95 -22.56 13.24
CA SER A 308 0.25 -23.78 13.61
C SER A 308 -0.59 -24.30 12.46
N SER A 309 -0.90 -25.59 12.47
CA SER A 309 -1.87 -26.22 11.57
C SER A 309 -2.57 -27.35 12.32
N GLU A 310 -3.89 -27.42 12.21
CA GLU A 310 -4.66 -28.56 12.76
C GLU A 310 -4.23 -29.87 12.12
N LEU A 311 -3.98 -29.84 10.81
CA LEU A 311 -3.48 -30.97 10.05
C LEU A 311 -2.67 -30.47 8.86
N ALA A 312 -1.36 -30.65 8.91
CA ALA A 312 -0.48 -30.52 7.76
C ALA A 312 -0.23 -31.90 7.13
N GLY A 313 0.11 -31.93 5.85
CA GLY A 313 0.52 -33.17 5.20
C GLY A 313 1.54 -32.92 4.10
N VAL A 314 2.44 -33.87 3.93
CA VAL A 314 3.40 -33.92 2.83
C VAL A 314 3.23 -35.28 2.15
N ASN A 315 2.81 -35.29 0.90
CA ASN A 315 2.38 -36.51 0.20
C ASN A 315 1.33 -37.30 1.00
N GLU A 316 1.54 -38.58 1.30
CA GLU A 316 0.65 -39.34 2.19
C GLU A 316 0.90 -39.13 3.69
N TYR A 317 2.05 -38.57 4.08
CA TYR A 317 2.36 -38.32 5.49
C TYR A 317 1.45 -37.23 6.07
N ARG A 318 1.08 -37.40 7.33
CA ARG A 318 0.20 -36.50 8.07
C ARG A 318 0.85 -36.05 9.37
N PHE A 319 0.67 -34.77 9.67
CA PHE A 319 1.23 -34.07 10.81
C PHE A 319 0.10 -33.33 11.53
N PRO A 320 -0.69 -34.04 12.37
CA PRO A 320 -1.73 -33.41 13.18
C PRO A 320 -1.13 -32.48 14.23
N TYR A 321 -1.82 -31.37 14.50
CA TYR A 321 -1.42 -30.37 15.49
C TYR A 321 0.03 -29.88 15.29
N LEU A 322 0.40 -29.60 14.04
CA LEU A 322 1.70 -29.02 13.72
C LEU A 322 1.80 -27.63 14.35
N TYR A 323 2.92 -27.33 14.99
CA TYR A 323 3.24 -26.01 15.51
C TYR A 323 4.72 -25.68 15.32
N GLY A 324 5.06 -24.41 15.45
CA GLY A 324 6.45 -23.99 15.49
C GLY A 324 6.64 -22.48 15.61
N SER A 325 7.90 -22.08 15.76
CA SER A 325 8.33 -20.69 15.68
C SER A 325 9.28 -20.52 14.50
N LEU A 326 9.24 -19.36 13.85
CA LEU A 326 10.15 -19.05 12.75
C LEU A 326 10.72 -17.64 12.87
N ARG A 327 11.88 -17.45 12.24
CA ARG A 327 12.50 -16.15 12.00
C ARG A 327 13.14 -16.14 10.64
N TRP A 328 12.87 -15.09 9.89
CA TRP A 328 13.44 -14.84 8.58
C TRP A 328 14.10 -13.48 8.58
N THR A 329 15.41 -13.46 8.33
CA THR A 329 16.20 -12.24 8.21
C THR A 329 16.89 -12.18 6.84
N ARG A 330 17.64 -11.09 6.59
CA ARG A 330 18.56 -11.03 5.45
C ARG A 330 19.67 -12.08 5.48
N HIS A 331 19.94 -12.69 6.65
CA HIS A 331 21.08 -13.59 6.88
C HIS A 331 20.70 -15.07 6.92
N GLY A 332 19.41 -15.39 7.08
CA GLY A 332 18.97 -16.77 7.15
C GLY A 332 17.50 -16.91 7.48
N PHE A 333 17.03 -18.15 7.39
CA PHE A 333 15.71 -18.59 7.80
C PHE A 333 15.86 -19.70 8.82
N GLU A 334 15.13 -19.63 9.92
CA GLU A 334 15.19 -20.59 11.02
C GLU A 334 13.79 -20.94 11.50
N VAL A 335 13.61 -22.22 11.83
CA VAL A 335 12.43 -22.78 12.48
C VAL A 335 12.89 -23.56 13.70
N TRP A 336 12.30 -23.26 14.85
CA TRP A 336 12.60 -23.91 16.12
C TRP A 336 11.32 -24.09 16.94
N ASN A 337 11.44 -24.86 18.03
CA ASN A 337 10.31 -25.22 18.87
C ASN A 337 9.12 -25.72 18.03
N ALA A 338 9.42 -26.52 17.00
CA ALA A 338 8.44 -27.04 16.08
C ALA A 338 8.20 -28.52 16.35
N GLY A 339 6.96 -28.95 16.18
CA GLY A 339 6.57 -30.32 16.46
C GLY A 339 5.17 -30.63 15.99
N SER A 340 4.82 -31.91 16.03
CA SER A 340 3.51 -32.44 15.60
C SER A 340 3.31 -33.83 16.18
N GLN A 341 2.07 -34.32 16.20
CA GLN A 341 1.86 -35.76 16.35
C GLN A 341 2.32 -36.50 15.08
N PHE A 342 2.81 -37.72 15.25
CA PHE A 342 3.26 -38.53 14.12
C PHE A 342 3.05 -40.02 14.40
N TYR A 343 2.07 -40.63 13.73
CA TYR A 343 1.69 -42.04 13.86
C TYR A 343 1.69 -42.55 15.32
N GLY A 344 0.92 -41.90 16.19
CA GLY A 344 0.79 -42.28 17.60
C GLY A 344 1.88 -41.73 18.53
N GLY A 345 3.01 -41.30 17.97
CA GLY A 345 4.10 -40.66 18.70
C GLY A 345 4.11 -39.13 18.58
N ALA A 346 5.19 -38.53 19.07
CA ALA A 346 5.46 -37.10 18.99
C ALA A 346 6.71 -36.84 18.15
N ALA A 347 6.60 -35.95 17.17
CA ALA A 347 7.70 -35.49 16.35
C ALA A 347 8.11 -34.06 16.75
N GLN A 348 9.40 -33.81 16.77
CA GLN A 348 10.01 -32.50 16.94
C GLN A 348 10.90 -32.20 15.74
N PHE A 349 10.92 -30.94 15.32
CA PHE A 349 11.63 -30.48 14.15
C PHE A 349 12.43 -29.21 14.45
N ALA A 350 13.61 -29.11 13.85
CA ALA A 350 14.33 -27.86 13.67
C ALA A 350 14.78 -27.76 12.21
N TYR A 351 14.64 -26.57 11.63
CA TYR A 351 15.04 -26.32 10.25
C TYR A 351 15.77 -25.00 10.12
N SER A 352 16.80 -24.95 9.28
CA SER A 352 17.47 -23.68 8.95
C SER A 352 18.00 -23.65 7.53
N ILE A 353 18.04 -22.45 6.96
CA ILE A 353 18.71 -22.13 5.70
C ILE A 353 19.62 -20.94 5.94
N GLN A 354 20.93 -21.15 5.84
CA GLN A 354 21.93 -20.11 6.08
C GLN A 354 23.27 -20.43 5.41
N PRO A 355 24.12 -19.43 5.14
CA PRO A 355 23.85 -17.99 5.24
C PRO A 355 23.21 -17.43 3.97
N PHE A 356 22.25 -16.53 4.11
CA PHE A 356 21.80 -15.64 3.03
C PHE A 356 22.71 -14.42 2.91
N GLY A 357 22.79 -13.85 1.71
CA GLY A 357 23.56 -12.63 1.43
C GLY A 357 25.09 -12.80 1.42
N LYS A 358 25.59 -14.04 1.45
CA LYS A 358 27.03 -14.34 1.31
C LYS A 358 27.31 -15.03 -0.03
N LYS A 359 28.55 -14.95 -0.51
CA LYS A 359 29.00 -15.66 -1.73
C LYS A 359 28.93 -17.19 -1.59
N THR A 360 28.97 -17.70 -0.36
CA THR A 360 28.79 -19.11 -0.06
C THR A 360 27.34 -19.52 -0.27
N ARG A 361 27.13 -20.64 -0.98
CA ARG A 361 25.79 -21.20 -1.18
C ARG A 361 25.13 -21.50 0.19
N PRO A 362 23.86 -21.10 0.40
CA PRO A 362 23.13 -21.46 1.61
C PRO A 362 23.03 -22.97 1.79
N THR A 363 23.19 -23.45 3.02
CA THR A 363 23.02 -24.85 3.39
C THR A 363 21.69 -25.01 4.11
N HIS A 364 20.98 -26.09 3.78
CA HIS A 364 19.75 -26.48 4.44
C HIS A 364 20.10 -27.50 5.52
N ARG A 365 19.64 -27.27 6.76
CA ARG A 365 19.73 -28.24 7.85
C ARG A 365 18.33 -28.57 8.32
N PHE A 366 18.03 -29.86 8.41
CA PHE A 366 16.78 -30.38 8.96
C PHE A 366 17.11 -31.45 10.00
N ASP A 367 16.63 -31.23 11.21
CA ASP A 367 16.81 -32.11 12.36
C ASP A 367 15.41 -32.50 12.85
N ALA A 368 15.18 -33.79 13.01
CA ALA A 368 13.91 -34.38 13.35
C ALA A 368 14.11 -35.51 14.35
N THR A 369 13.34 -35.45 15.43
CA THR A 369 13.29 -36.52 16.42
C THR A 369 11.84 -36.96 16.56
N VAL A 370 11.61 -38.28 16.56
CA VAL A 370 10.30 -38.86 16.83
C VAL A 370 10.42 -39.75 18.06
N THR A 371 9.52 -39.57 19.02
CA THR A 371 9.44 -40.40 20.23
C THR A 371 8.12 -41.14 20.28
N ASP A 372 8.14 -42.36 20.81
CA ASP A 372 6.96 -43.20 21.02
C ASP A 372 6.14 -43.45 19.74
N LEU A 373 6.82 -43.60 18.60
CA LEU A 373 6.21 -43.95 17.31
C LEU A 373 5.51 -45.31 17.41
N ASP A 374 4.21 -45.38 17.14
CA ASP A 374 3.47 -46.65 17.09
C ASP A 374 3.90 -47.42 15.83
N LEU A 375 4.72 -48.45 16.02
CA LEU A 375 5.27 -49.24 14.92
C LEU A 375 4.21 -49.98 14.13
N ALA A 376 3.07 -50.33 14.75
CA ALA A 376 1.99 -50.99 14.03
C ALA A 376 1.33 -50.01 13.07
N ARG A 377 0.98 -48.81 13.56
CA ARG A 377 0.40 -47.75 12.70
C ARG A 377 1.35 -47.33 11.58
N PHE A 378 2.64 -47.21 11.88
CA PHE A 378 3.63 -46.78 10.90
C PHE A 378 3.89 -47.87 9.84
N SER A 379 4.08 -49.13 10.23
CA SER A 379 4.29 -50.23 9.27
C SER A 379 3.05 -50.54 8.42
N ASP A 380 1.84 -50.40 9.01
CA ASP A 380 0.59 -50.50 8.26
C ASP A 380 0.49 -49.38 7.20
N PHE A 381 0.96 -48.17 7.53
CA PHE A 381 0.99 -47.03 6.60
C PHE A 381 2.03 -47.21 5.48
N GLU A 382 3.25 -47.62 5.81
CA GLU A 382 4.32 -47.87 4.83
C GLU A 382 4.08 -49.14 3.99
N GLN A 383 3.06 -49.94 4.32
CA GLN A 383 2.69 -51.17 3.62
C GLN A 383 3.84 -52.17 3.52
N PHE A 384 4.56 -52.39 4.63
CA PHE A 384 5.70 -53.30 4.64
C PHE A 384 5.27 -54.73 4.23
N PRO A 385 5.84 -55.30 3.15
CA PRO A 385 5.45 -56.61 2.67
C PRO A 385 5.71 -57.72 3.71
N GLY A 386 4.65 -58.37 4.17
CA GLY A 386 4.74 -59.54 5.07
C GLY A 386 5.25 -59.26 6.48
N LEU A 387 5.46 -58.00 6.86
CA LEU A 387 5.97 -57.60 8.18
C LEU A 387 5.07 -56.54 8.81
N ARG A 388 4.59 -56.81 10.03
CA ARG A 388 3.90 -55.83 10.87
C ARG A 388 4.62 -55.76 12.20
N PHE A 389 5.23 -54.62 12.48
CA PHE A 389 5.95 -54.41 13.73
C PHE A 389 4.97 -53.95 14.81
N ALA A 390 5.14 -54.39 16.04
CA ALA A 390 4.35 -53.94 17.18
C ALA A 390 5.28 -53.37 18.25
N GLY A 391 4.78 -52.39 19.01
CA GLY A 391 5.55 -51.67 20.02
C GLY A 391 5.80 -50.21 19.64
N ALA A 392 6.72 -49.57 20.37
CA ALA A 392 7.08 -48.18 20.18
C ALA A 392 8.55 -48.05 19.75
N ALA A 393 8.85 -47.05 18.92
CA ALA A 393 10.22 -46.71 18.54
C ALA A 393 10.50 -45.21 18.68
N SER A 394 11.78 -44.89 18.86
CA SER A 394 12.28 -43.52 18.79
C SER A 394 13.29 -43.41 17.65
N LEU A 395 13.18 -42.34 16.86
CA LEU A 395 13.98 -42.09 15.66
C LEU A 395 14.63 -40.71 15.75
N HIS A 396 15.83 -40.57 15.19
CA HIS A 396 16.56 -39.32 15.02
C HIS A 396 17.33 -39.39 13.69
N ASN A 397 17.43 -38.28 12.96
CA ASN A 397 18.04 -38.23 11.62
C ASN A 397 19.40 -37.54 11.56
#